data_AF-A0A958XCV1-F1
#
_entry.id   AF-A0A958XCV1-F1
#
_cell.length_a   1.000
_cell.length_b   1.000
_cell.length_c   1.000
_cell.angle_alpha   90.00
_cell.angle_beta   90.00
_cell.angle_gamma   90.00
#
_symmetry.space_group_name_H-M   'P 1'
#
loop_
_entity.id
_entity.type
_entity.pdbx_description
1 polymer ?
#
loop_
_entity_poly.entity_id
_entity_poly.type
_entity_poly.pdbx_seq_one_letter_code
_entity_poly.pdbx_strand_id
1 'polypeptide(L)'
;MNLFVNLQDLDSMLFYWINTGTSNALFDAIMPLFRDKWFWAPLYLFIGTFAWSNFGKKGWIIVLGLVATVGFADFSSSSLVKKNVQRLRPCNDPVMVDSVRLRVSCGSGFSFTSSHAANHFAAAL
;
A
#
# COMPACT_ATOMS: atom_id res chain seq x y z
N MET A 1 14.00 -15.38 30.51
CA MET A 1 12.93 -15.39 29.49
C MET A 1 12.51 -13.94 29.29
N ASN A 2 13.07 -13.26 28.28
CA ASN A 2 12.78 -11.83 28.09
C ASN A 2 11.34 -11.70 27.56
N LEU A 3 10.48 -11.08 28.38
CA LEU A 3 9.04 -10.93 28.13
C LEU A 3 8.70 -9.82 27.12
N PHE A 4 9.72 -9.22 26.50
CA PHE A 4 9.57 -8.17 25.51
C PHE A 4 9.89 -8.75 24.14
N VAL A 5 8.84 -8.98 23.33
CA VAL A 5 9.00 -9.26 21.91
C VAL A 5 9.56 -7.98 21.26
N ASN A 6 10.71 -8.09 20.59
CA ASN A 6 11.26 -7.01 19.80
C ASN A 6 10.27 -6.65 18.67
N LEU A 7 10.03 -5.36 18.43
CA LEU A 7 9.14 -4.88 17.36
C LEU A 7 9.50 -5.46 15.98
N GLN A 8 10.79 -5.69 15.71
CA GLN A 8 11.24 -6.29 14.45
C GLN A 8 10.87 -7.77 14.35
N ASP A 9 10.99 -8.51 15.45
CA ASP A 9 10.61 -9.92 15.51
C ASP A 9 9.09 -10.06 15.39
N LEU A 10 8.32 -9.15 16.02
CA LEU A 10 6.87 -9.10 15.90
C LEU A 10 6.43 -8.82 14.45
N ASP A 11 7.02 -7.82 13.80
CA ASP A 11 6.74 -7.49 12.39
C ASP A 11 7.03 -8.68 11.47
N SER A 12 8.15 -9.36 11.70
CA SER A 12 8.55 -10.55 10.95
C SER A 12 7.59 -11.72 11.16
N MET A 13 7.21 -11.99 12.41
CA MET A 13 6.27 -13.04 12.77
C MET A 13 4.89 -12.79 12.14
N LEU A 14 4.37 -11.57 12.26
CA LEU A 14 3.10 -11.18 11.66
C LEU A 14 3.15 -11.28 10.14
N PHE A 15 4.26 -10.86 9.52
CA PHE A 15 4.45 -11.00 8.08
C PHE A 15 4.35 -12.46 7.64
N TYR A 16 5.05 -13.40 8.29
CA TYR A 16 4.99 -14.82 7.93
C TYR A 16 3.62 -15.44 8.19
N TRP A 17 2.99 -15.07 9.31
CA TRP A 17 1.64 -15.53 9.63
C TRP A 17 0.65 -15.13 8.53
N ILE A 18 0.73 -13.90 8.03
CA ILE A 18 -0.14 -13.45 6.93
C ILE A 18 0.30 -14.08 5.59
N ASN A 19 1.57 -13.92 5.20
CA ASN A 19 2.07 -14.27 3.86
C ASN A 19 2.01 -15.78 3.55
N THR A 20 2.22 -16.62 4.57
CA THR A 20 2.26 -18.07 4.44
C THR A 20 1.15 -18.73 5.25
N GLY A 21 0.95 -18.33 6.51
CA GLY A 21 -0.02 -18.98 7.41
C GLY A 21 -1.49 -18.82 6.98
N THR A 22 -1.87 -17.66 6.44
CA THR A 22 -3.25 -17.39 5.99
C THR A 22 -3.46 -17.54 4.48
N SER A 23 -2.43 -18.00 3.75
CA SER A 23 -2.50 -18.12 2.30
C SER A 23 -3.49 -19.20 1.86
N ASN A 24 -4.27 -18.90 0.84
CA ASN A 24 -5.18 -19.82 0.18
C ASN A 24 -5.40 -19.39 -1.27
N ALA A 25 -5.92 -20.31 -2.10
CA ALA A 25 -6.09 -20.07 -3.53
C ALA A 25 -6.99 -18.87 -3.86
N LEU A 26 -8.00 -18.60 -3.02
CA LEU A 26 -8.93 -17.48 -3.22
C LEU A 26 -8.22 -16.13 -3.01
N PHE A 27 -7.52 -15.95 -1.89
CA PHE A 27 -6.81 -14.71 -1.60
C PHE A 27 -5.58 -14.52 -2.48
N ASP A 28 -4.88 -15.60 -2.83
CA ASP A 28 -3.75 -15.55 -3.76
C ASP A 28 -4.20 -15.07 -5.16
N ALA A 29 -5.45 -15.34 -5.56
CA ALA A 29 -6.04 -14.84 -6.82
C ALA A 29 -6.59 -13.41 -6.69
N ILE A 30 -7.25 -13.08 -5.58
CA ILE A 30 -7.99 -11.82 -5.41
C ILE A 30 -7.06 -10.66 -5.01
N MET A 31 -6.16 -10.85 -4.05
CA MET A 31 -5.35 -9.77 -3.49
C MET A 31 -4.47 -9.04 -4.53
N PRO A 32 -3.88 -9.73 -5.53
CA PRO A 32 -3.16 -9.04 -6.61
C PRO A 32 -4.06 -8.10 -7.43
N LEU A 33 -5.34 -8.42 -7.60
CA LEU A 33 -6.30 -7.55 -8.31
C LEU A 33 -6.55 -6.27 -7.52
N PHE A 34 -6.79 -6.38 -6.21
CA PHE A 34 -6.97 -5.23 -5.32
C PHE A 34 -5.73 -4.33 -5.22
N ARG A 35 -4.54 -4.88 -5.47
CA ARG A 35 -3.30 -4.10 -5.55
C ARG A 35 -3.20 -3.31 -6.86
N ASP A 36 -3.80 -3.78 -7.94
CA ASP A 36 -3.61 -3.18 -9.26
C ASP A 36 -4.33 -1.83 -9.38
N LYS A 37 -3.62 -0.81 -9.88
CA LYS A 37 -4.17 0.55 -10.02
C LYS A 37 -5.34 0.63 -11.00
N TRP A 38 -5.38 -0.22 -12.02
CA TRP A 38 -6.44 -0.22 -13.02
C TRP A 38 -7.72 -0.86 -12.50
N PHE A 39 -7.60 -1.78 -11.53
CA PHE A 39 -8.76 -2.33 -10.83
C PHE A 39 -9.60 -1.23 -10.16
N TRP A 40 -8.97 -0.16 -9.68
CA TRP A 40 -9.63 0.98 -9.05
C TRP A 40 -10.09 2.08 -10.03
N ALA A 41 -9.79 1.97 -11.33
CA ALA A 41 -10.20 2.95 -12.32
C ALA A 41 -11.73 3.21 -12.34
N PRO A 42 -12.62 2.20 -12.21
CA PRO A 42 -14.06 2.43 -12.11
C PRO A 42 -14.44 3.27 -10.88
N LEU A 43 -13.77 3.08 -9.75
CA LEU A 43 -14.01 3.88 -8.54
C LEU A 43 -13.60 5.33 -8.76
N TYR A 44 -12.43 5.58 -9.37
CA TYR A 44 -11.98 6.94 -9.65
C TYR A 44 -12.91 7.66 -10.65
N LEU A 45 -13.42 6.94 -11.65
CA LEU A 45 -14.44 7.46 -12.56
C LEU A 45 -15.74 7.79 -11.82
N PHE A 46 -16.17 6.92 -10.90
CA PHE A 46 -17.34 7.16 -10.07
C PHE A 46 -17.16 8.42 -9.20
N ILE A 47 -16.02 8.59 -8.52
CA ILE A 47 -15.76 9.78 -7.70
C ILE A 47 -15.82 11.06 -8.55
N GLY A 48 -15.20 11.07 -9.72
CA GLY A 48 -15.22 12.23 -10.62
C GLY A 48 -16.63 12.57 -11.12
N THR A 49 -17.38 11.56 -11.58
CA THR A 49 -18.76 11.75 -12.07
C THR A 49 -19.73 12.13 -10.94
N PHE A 50 -19.56 11.56 -9.75
CA PHE A 50 -20.33 11.90 -8.55
C PHE A 50 -20.08 13.35 -8.13
N ALA A 51 -18.81 13.78 -8.07
CA ALA A 51 -18.46 15.15 -7.73
C ALA A 51 -19.04 16.14 -8.74
N TRP A 52 -18.97 15.83 -10.05
CA TRP A 52 -19.55 16.67 -11.09
C TRP A 52 -21.07 16.74 -11.01
N SER A 53 -21.74 15.61 -10.80
CA SER A 53 -23.21 15.55 -10.80
C SER A 53 -23.84 16.29 -9.62
N ASN A 54 -23.18 16.28 -8.45
CA ASN A 54 -23.69 16.92 -7.24
C ASN A 54 -23.25 18.40 -7.11
N PHE A 55 -22.04 18.74 -7.56
CA PHE A 55 -21.45 20.08 -7.32
C PHE A 55 -21.19 20.86 -8.62
N GLY A 56 -21.53 20.31 -9.78
CA GLY A 56 -21.33 20.91 -11.09
C GLY A 56 -19.86 21.26 -11.32
N LYS A 57 -19.61 22.48 -11.83
CA LYS A 57 -18.25 22.97 -12.05
C LYS A 57 -17.42 23.00 -10.77
N LYS A 58 -18.01 23.19 -9.58
CA LYS A 58 -17.27 23.21 -8.30
C LYS A 58 -16.75 21.84 -7.88
N GLY A 59 -17.28 20.75 -8.45
CA GLY A 59 -16.79 19.39 -8.20
C GLY A 59 -15.30 19.21 -8.57
N TRP A 60 -14.77 20.06 -9.46
CA TRP A 60 -13.35 20.06 -9.81
C TRP A 60 -12.44 20.34 -8.60
N ILE A 61 -12.90 21.16 -7.64
CA ILE A 61 -12.14 21.50 -6.43
C ILE A 61 -11.99 20.26 -5.53
N ILE A 62 -13.03 19.43 -5.45
CA ILE A 62 -13.01 18.18 -4.69
C ILE A 62 -12.01 17.21 -5.32
N VAL A 63 -12.05 17.05 -6.65
CA VAL A 63 -11.11 16.19 -7.38
C VAL A 63 -9.68 16.68 -7.22
N LEU A 64 -9.45 17.99 -7.30
CA LEU A 64 -8.14 18.57 -7.02
C LEU A 64 -7.66 18.31 -5.59
N GLY A 65 -8.54 18.50 -4.60
CA GLY A 65 -8.24 18.22 -3.21
C GLY A 65 -7.79 16.78 -3.03
N LEU A 66 -8.54 15.82 -3.60
CA LEU A 66 -8.21 14.40 -3.57
C LEU A 66 -6.82 14.13 -4.19
N VAL A 67 -6.57 14.65 -5.40
CA VAL A 67 -5.28 14.48 -6.09
C VAL A 67 -4.13 15.11 -5.29
N ALA A 68 -4.35 16.28 -4.70
CA ALA A 68 -3.36 16.95 -3.87
C ALA A 68 -3.06 16.16 -2.59
N THR A 69 -4.07 15.65 -1.89
CA THR A 69 -3.90 14.85 -0.67
C THR A 69 -3.15 13.55 -0.98
N VAL A 70 -3.54 12.82 -2.02
CA VAL A 70 -2.85 11.59 -2.44
C VAL A 70 -1.42 11.89 -2.91
N GLY A 71 -1.22 12.94 -3.70
CA GLY A 71 0.10 13.36 -4.16
C GLY A 71 1.03 13.73 -3.00
N PHE A 72 0.51 14.43 -1.99
CA PHE A 72 1.26 14.78 -0.79
C PHE A 72 1.60 13.54 0.06
N ALA A 73 0.67 12.59 0.20
CA ALA A 73 0.90 11.33 0.88
C ALA A 73 1.99 10.49 0.18
N ASP A 74 1.94 10.39 -1.16
CA ASP A 74 2.95 9.67 -1.93
C ASP A 74 4.32 10.35 -1.82
N PHE A 75 4.38 11.67 -1.98
CA PHE A 75 5.63 12.42 -1.86
C PHE A 75 6.26 12.23 -0.48
N SER A 76 5.46 12.34 0.58
CA SER A 76 5.92 12.18 1.95
C SER A 76 6.40 10.74 2.20
N SER A 77 5.65 9.73 1.76
CA SER A 77 6.04 8.32 1.90
C SER A 77 7.30 7.98 1.10
N SER A 78 7.30 8.30 -0.20
CA SER A 78 8.28 7.82 -1.17
C SER A 78 9.58 8.62 -1.15
N SER A 79 9.49 9.95 -1.02
CA SER A 79 10.67 10.82 -1.13
C SER A 79 11.24 11.20 0.23
N LEU A 80 10.40 11.44 1.23
CA LEU A 80 10.87 11.84 2.56
C LEU A 80 11.16 10.61 3.43
N VAL A 81 10.18 9.74 3.68
CA VAL A 81 10.36 8.66 4.66
C VAL A 81 11.24 7.53 4.13
N LYS A 82 10.93 6.97 2.95
CA LYS A 82 11.65 5.79 2.42
C LYS A 82 13.14 6.00 2.28
N LYS A 83 13.57 7.18 1.80
CA LYS A 83 14.98 7.48 1.57
C LYS A 83 15.77 7.70 2.86
N ASN A 84 15.09 8.08 3.93
CA ASN A 84 15.71 8.26 5.25
C ASN A 84 15.74 6.95 6.06
N VAL A 85 14.67 6.15 6.02
CA VAL A 85 14.58 4.90 6.81
C VAL A 85 15.29 3.73 6.13
N GLN A 86 15.27 3.67 4.79
CA GLN A 86 16.00 2.69 3.98
C GLN A 86 15.77 1.21 4.34
N ARG A 87 14.58 0.89 4.88
CA ARG A 87 14.25 -0.49 5.27
C ARG A 87 14.10 -1.38 4.03
N LEU A 88 14.77 -2.54 4.02
CA LEU A 88 14.62 -3.54 2.97
C LEU A 88 13.20 -4.13 2.96
N ARG A 89 12.78 -4.63 1.79
CA ARG A 89 11.54 -5.40 1.64
C ARG A 89 11.80 -6.84 2.04
N PRO A 90 10.80 -7.56 2.56
CA PRO A 90 10.94 -8.99 2.83
C PRO A 90 11.45 -9.79 1.61
N CYS A 91 11.04 -9.41 0.40
CA CYS A 91 11.50 -10.06 -0.83
C CYS A 91 12.92 -9.69 -1.29
N ASN A 92 13.57 -8.71 -0.67
CA ASN A 92 14.97 -8.33 -0.92
C ASN A 92 15.85 -8.54 0.32
N ASP A 93 15.28 -9.05 1.42
CA ASP A 93 15.99 -9.28 2.66
C ASP A 93 16.70 -10.64 2.56
N PRO A 94 18.04 -10.71 2.65
CA PRO A 94 18.79 -11.97 2.56
C PRO A 94 18.34 -13.04 3.57
N VAL A 95 17.75 -12.63 4.69
CA VAL A 95 17.28 -13.55 5.74
C VAL A 95 15.88 -14.08 5.45
N MET A 96 15.05 -13.31 4.74
CA MET A 96 13.63 -13.66 4.50
C MET A 96 13.32 -14.09 3.08
N VAL A 97 14.18 -13.80 2.11
CA VAL A 97 13.86 -13.95 0.68
C VAL A 97 13.42 -15.36 0.31
N ASP A 98 14.02 -16.39 0.90
CA ASP A 98 13.75 -17.80 0.58
C ASP A 98 12.41 -18.30 1.17
N SER A 99 11.90 -17.66 2.21
CA SER A 99 10.65 -18.03 2.89
C SER A 99 9.46 -17.17 2.47
N VAL A 100 9.69 -16.11 1.69
CA VAL A 100 8.65 -15.21 1.19
C VAL A 100 7.93 -15.81 -0.02
N ARG A 101 6.61 -15.94 0.08
CA ARG A 101 5.76 -16.35 -1.04
C ARG A 101 5.29 -15.13 -1.82
N LEU A 102 5.86 -14.91 -2.99
CA LEU A 102 5.51 -13.81 -3.90
C LEU A 102 4.28 -14.13 -4.76
N ARG A 103 3.29 -13.22 -4.77
CA ARG A 103 2.12 -13.27 -5.66
C ARG A 103 2.20 -12.24 -6.79
N VAL A 104 3.11 -11.30 -6.63
CA VAL A 104 3.42 -10.23 -7.58
C VAL A 104 4.94 -10.07 -7.60
N SER A 105 5.47 -9.51 -8.68
CA SER A 105 6.90 -9.23 -8.77
C SER A 105 7.36 -8.36 -7.59
N CYS A 106 8.54 -8.68 -7.05
CA CYS A 106 9.14 -7.85 -6.01
C CYS A 106 9.41 -6.48 -6.62
N GLY A 107 8.77 -5.45 -6.07
CA GLY A 107 8.95 -4.09 -6.58
C GLY A 107 10.35 -3.56 -6.23
N SER A 108 10.73 -2.45 -6.85
CA SER A 108 11.97 -1.72 -6.53
C SER A 108 11.83 -0.79 -5.32
N GLY A 109 12.93 -0.55 -4.60
CA GLY A 109 13.04 0.42 -3.49
C GLY A 109 12.71 -0.12 -2.10
N PHE A 110 12.65 0.79 -1.13
CA PHE A 110 12.47 0.47 0.30
C PHE A 110 11.01 0.13 0.66
N SER A 111 10.84 -0.53 1.81
CA SER A 111 9.56 -1.07 2.28
C SER A 111 8.75 -0.08 3.13
N PHE A 112 9.42 0.77 3.92
CA PHE A 112 8.76 1.62 4.90
C PHE A 112 8.74 3.10 4.49
N THR A 113 7.58 3.76 4.41
CA THR A 113 6.21 3.22 4.57
C THR A 113 5.66 2.60 3.28
N SER A 114 4.54 1.89 3.35
CA SER A 114 3.85 1.43 2.14
C SER A 114 3.15 2.60 1.44
N SER A 115 3.64 3.03 0.27
CA SER A 115 2.99 4.09 -0.52
C SER A 115 1.57 3.72 -0.94
N HIS A 116 1.30 2.45 -1.27
CA HIS A 116 -0.07 2.04 -1.61
C HIS A 116 -1.01 2.23 -0.43
N ALA A 117 -0.60 1.79 0.78
CA ALA A 117 -1.41 2.00 1.98
C ALA A 117 -1.62 3.49 2.26
N ALA A 118 -0.54 4.29 2.22
CA ALA A 118 -0.62 5.74 2.44
C ALA A 118 -1.59 6.42 1.45
N ASN A 119 -1.49 6.09 0.17
CA ASN A 119 -2.32 6.70 -0.88
C ASN A 119 -3.78 6.29 -0.78
N HIS A 120 -4.09 5.02 -0.45
CA HIS A 120 -5.48 4.58 -0.26
C HIS A 120 -6.12 5.22 0.97
N PHE A 121 -5.39 5.37 2.08
CA PHE A 121 -5.90 6.08 3.25
C PHE A 121 -6.07 7.59 2.97
N ALA A 122 -5.15 8.19 2.22
CA ALA A 122 -5.26 9.60 1.80
C ALA A 122 -6.44 9.84 0.86
N ALA A 123 -6.79 8.88 0.00
CA ALA A 123 -7.94 8.95 -0.88
C ALA A 123 -9.28 8.75 -0.14
N ALA A 124 -9.25 8.15 1.05
CA ALA A 124 -10.43 7.90 1.88
C ALA A 124 -10.78 9.08 2.80
N LEU A 125 -9.85 10.03 2.99
CA LEU A 125 -10.02 11.25 3.77
C LEU A 125 -10.66 12.37 2.93
#